data_AF-A0A561W1I7-F1
#
_entry.id   AF-A0A561W1I7-F1
#
_cell.length_a   1.000
_cell.length_b   1.000
_cell.length_c   1.000
_cell.angle_alpha   90.00
_cell.angle_beta   90.00
_cell.angle_gamma   90.00
#
_symmetry.space_group_name_H-M   'P 1'
#
loop_
_entity.id
_entity.type
_entity.pdbx_description
1 polymer ?
#
loop_
_entity_poly.entity_id
_entity_poly.type
_entity_poly.pdbx_seq_one_letter_code
_entity_poly.pdbx_strand_id
1 'polypeptide(L)'
;MVTQKQLADLSPDSKSAVLEQQRQALWVINHWPHASIALGAIGLLLIFIGGTIWKTRQDRLNERESEDLTSVKLEQERVRHEIRSLIRQNKETDDETVDAIDQSLEAEEVAPTEESSQSATAEDLPNPRKPSDKANQETAPTMSSGTRANIEALQIVKRNAGTKEIRGMLAYIQAQEEALLYLERLYEGKLDYVRGVRVGRERADFIVTSDTDDMPHLAVDVATLSGLTTTVVRRRVLQAIEWARTASYSTHKEFNGPFRPVIFFVSPDLQNSKLRDLAFREIEQALGVRDLADGVPPMTIILVRSDGFDTLPLDKSLFTGPHPTFLQWTATPRAADQ
;
A
#
# COMPACT_ATOMS: atom_id res chain seq x y z
N MET A 1 -14.20 -56.35 3.48
CA MET A 1 -14.25 -56.75 4.90
C MET A 1 -13.57 -58.10 5.04
N VAL A 2 -12.59 -58.23 5.92
CA VAL A 2 -11.89 -59.50 6.18
C VAL A 2 -12.85 -60.41 6.96
N THR A 3 -13.04 -61.65 6.52
CA THR A 3 -13.94 -62.60 7.19
C THR A 3 -13.30 -63.17 8.46
N GLN A 4 -14.10 -63.52 9.48
CA GLN A 4 -13.60 -64.02 10.77
C GLN A 4 -12.60 -65.18 10.65
N LYS A 5 -12.73 -66.02 9.61
CA LYS A 5 -11.78 -67.10 9.31
C LYS A 5 -10.38 -66.60 8.93
N GLN A 6 -10.29 -65.51 8.16
CA GLN A 6 -9.01 -64.90 7.76
C GLN A 6 -8.35 -64.10 8.90
N LEU A 7 -9.13 -63.65 9.88
CA LEU A 7 -8.62 -63.07 11.12
C LEU A 7 -8.06 -64.11 12.09
N ALA A 8 -8.43 -65.39 11.96
CA ALA A 8 -7.95 -66.45 12.85
C ALA A 8 -6.47 -66.82 12.59
N ASP A 9 -6.04 -66.77 11.32
CA ASP A 9 -4.70 -67.20 10.86
C ASP A 9 -3.60 -66.12 10.98
N LEU A 10 -3.95 -64.90 11.42
CA LEU A 10 -3.00 -63.79 11.54
C LEU A 10 -2.27 -63.79 12.89
N SER A 11 -1.07 -63.20 12.96
CA SER A 11 -0.39 -62.96 14.23
C SER A 11 -1.19 -61.98 15.12
N PRO A 12 -1.09 -62.06 16.46
CA PRO A 12 -1.88 -61.23 17.37
C PRO A 12 -1.81 -59.72 17.08
N ASP A 13 -0.61 -59.23 16.73
CA ASP A 13 -0.36 -57.82 16.40
C ASP A 13 -0.96 -57.41 15.05
N SER A 14 -1.06 -58.35 14.10
CA SER A 14 -1.70 -58.08 12.81
C SER A 14 -3.22 -58.03 12.95
N LYS A 15 -3.80 -58.77 13.91
CA LYS A 15 -5.25 -58.74 14.16
C LYS A 15 -5.70 -57.41 14.77
N SER A 16 -4.95 -56.87 15.72
CA SER A 16 -5.26 -55.57 16.33
C SER A 16 -5.18 -54.44 15.30
N ALA A 17 -4.14 -54.42 14.47
CA ALA A 17 -3.98 -53.43 13.40
C ALA A 17 -5.13 -53.46 12.37
N VAL A 18 -5.58 -54.65 11.96
CA VAL A 18 -6.71 -54.80 11.02
C VAL A 18 -8.04 -54.38 11.63
N LEU A 19 -8.27 -54.67 12.92
CA LEU A 19 -9.47 -54.22 13.63
C LEU A 19 -9.50 -52.70 13.80
N GLU A 20 -8.35 -52.09 14.06
CA GLU A 20 -8.22 -50.64 14.20
C GLU A 20 -8.43 -49.93 12.86
N GLN A 21 -7.89 -50.45 11.76
CA GLN A 21 -8.18 -49.97 10.41
C GLN A 21 -9.66 -50.12 10.03
N GLN A 22 -10.30 -51.24 10.37
CA GLN A 22 -11.74 -51.40 10.13
C GLN A 22 -12.59 -50.42 10.94
N ARG A 23 -12.19 -50.13 12.18
CA ARG A 23 -12.86 -49.14 13.03
C ARG A 23 -12.69 -47.73 12.49
N GLN A 24 -11.49 -47.37 12.01
CA GLN A 24 -11.23 -46.09 11.37
C GLN A 24 -12.00 -45.95 10.05
N ALA A 25 -12.04 -47.00 9.22
CA ALA A 25 -12.80 -47.01 7.98
C ALA A 25 -14.31 -46.86 8.22
N LEU A 26 -14.86 -47.57 9.21
CA LEU A 26 -16.27 -47.44 9.60
C LEU A 26 -16.57 -46.05 10.18
N TRP A 27 -15.64 -45.48 10.96
CA TRP A 27 -15.79 -44.13 11.47
C TRP A 27 -15.88 -43.11 10.34
N VAL A 28 -14.97 -43.19 9.36
CA VAL A 28 -14.99 -42.32 8.17
C VAL A 28 -16.27 -42.50 7.38
N ILE A 29 -16.67 -43.74 7.06
CA ILE A 29 -17.90 -44.00 6.28
C ILE A 29 -19.14 -43.44 6.98
N ASN A 30 -19.21 -43.55 8.31
CA ASN A 30 -20.38 -43.10 9.06
C ASN A 30 -20.41 -41.58 9.30
N HIS A 31 -19.25 -40.93 9.51
CA HIS A 31 -19.19 -39.52 9.89
C HIS A 31 -18.90 -38.56 8.72
N TRP A 32 -18.31 -39.05 7.63
CA TRP A 32 -17.97 -38.25 6.45
C TRP A 32 -19.18 -37.57 5.79
N PRO A 33 -20.34 -38.24 5.62
CA PRO A 33 -21.52 -37.61 5.03
C PRO A 33 -21.99 -36.40 5.85
N HIS A 34 -22.01 -36.53 7.19
CA HIS A 34 -22.40 -35.44 8.08
C HIS A 34 -21.42 -34.26 8.02
N ALA A 35 -20.11 -34.54 7.97
CA ALA A 35 -19.08 -33.51 7.81
C ALA A 35 -19.22 -32.76 6.47
N SER A 36 -19.48 -33.48 5.38
CA SER A 36 -19.66 -32.86 4.05
C SER A 36 -20.91 -31.96 3.98
N ILE A 37 -22.02 -32.36 4.59
CA ILE A 37 -23.25 -31.55 4.64
C ILE A 37 -23.02 -30.28 5.47
N ALA A 38 -22.35 -30.41 6.63
CA ALA A 38 -22.01 -29.26 7.47
C ALA A 38 -21.10 -28.25 6.75
N LEU A 39 -20.07 -28.73 6.06
CA LEU A 39 -19.18 -27.89 5.25
C LEU A 39 -19.94 -27.19 4.10
N GLY A 40 -20.84 -27.90 3.43
CA GLY A 40 -21.69 -27.32 2.38
C GLY A 40 -22.61 -26.21 2.92
N ALA A 41 -23.24 -26.44 4.07
CA ALA A 41 -24.11 -25.45 4.72
C ALA A 41 -23.33 -24.20 5.15
N ILE A 42 -22.14 -24.38 5.72
CA ILE A 42 -21.25 -23.26 6.09
C ILE A 42 -20.82 -22.48 4.85
N GLY A 43 -20.45 -23.18 3.76
CA GLY A 43 -20.09 -22.54 2.49
C GLY A 43 -21.21 -21.66 1.94
N LEU A 44 -22.45 -22.17 1.90
CA LEU A 44 -23.63 -21.40 1.47
C LEU A 44 -23.91 -20.20 2.37
N LEU A 45 -23.76 -20.35 3.69
CA LEU A 45 -23.93 -19.26 4.64
C LEU A 45 -22.90 -18.14 4.40
N LEU A 46 -21.64 -18.51 4.16
CA LEU A 46 -20.57 -17.54 3.88
C LEU A 46 -20.81 -16.80 2.57
N ILE A 47 -21.32 -17.47 1.53
CA ILE A 47 -21.69 -16.82 0.26
C ILE A 47 -22.82 -15.81 0.48
N PHE A 48 -23.85 -16.17 1.26
CA PHE A 48 -24.99 -15.29 1.52
C PHE A 48 -24.60 -14.06 2.35
N ILE A 49 -23.83 -14.26 3.42
CA ILE A 49 -23.31 -13.17 4.27
C ILE A 49 -22.32 -12.31 3.47
N GLY A 50 -21.43 -12.93 2.69
CA GLY A 50 -20.48 -12.22 1.84
C GLY A 50 -21.17 -11.36 0.80
N GLY A 51 -22.18 -11.91 0.11
CA GLY A 51 -22.95 -11.18 -0.91
C GLY A 51 -23.73 -10.00 -0.36
N THR A 52 -24.38 -10.17 0.80
CA THR A 52 -25.12 -9.07 1.46
C THR A 52 -24.18 -7.95 1.93
N ILE A 53 -23.03 -8.29 2.54
CA ILE A 53 -22.04 -7.29 2.98
C ILE A 53 -21.42 -6.59 1.77
N TRP A 54 -21.07 -7.33 0.72
CA TRP A 54 -20.48 -6.78 -0.49
C TRP A 54 -21.43 -5.80 -1.18
N LYS A 55 -22.70 -6.20 -1.38
CA LYS A 55 -23.73 -5.33 -1.97
C LYS A 55 -23.91 -4.05 -1.16
N THR A 56 -24.02 -4.17 0.17
CA THR A 56 -24.15 -2.99 1.05
C THR A 56 -22.94 -2.05 0.97
N ARG A 57 -21.73 -2.60 0.81
CA ARG A 57 -20.51 -1.79 0.60
C ARG A 57 -20.50 -1.12 -0.76
N GLN A 58 -20.94 -1.82 -1.79
CA GLN A 58 -20.95 -1.31 -3.15
C GLN A 58 -21.99 -0.22 -3.34
N ASP A 59 -23.19 -0.37 -2.77
CA ASP A 59 -24.22 0.67 -2.78
C ASP A 59 -23.71 1.96 -2.11
N ARG A 60 -22.98 1.84 -0.99
CA ARG A 60 -22.34 2.99 -0.32
C ARG A 60 -21.20 3.63 -1.11
N LEU A 61 -20.48 2.85 -1.92
CA LEU A 61 -19.43 3.39 -2.79
C LEU A 61 -20.04 4.13 -3.98
N ASN A 62 -21.07 3.55 -4.61
CA ASN A 62 -21.81 4.19 -5.70
C ASN A 62 -22.48 5.50 -5.26
N GLU A 63 -23.03 5.55 -4.05
CA GLU A 63 -23.63 6.77 -3.50
C GLU A 63 -22.57 7.88 -3.36
N ARG A 64 -21.38 7.56 -2.85
CA ARG A 64 -20.26 8.50 -2.75
C ARG A 64 -19.71 8.95 -4.10
N GLU A 65 -19.55 8.02 -5.05
CA GLU A 65 -19.12 8.36 -6.41
C GLU A 65 -20.14 9.28 -7.09
N SER A 66 -21.44 9.10 -6.83
CA SER A 66 -22.47 9.98 -7.37
C SER A 66 -22.42 11.39 -6.75
N GLU A 67 -22.18 11.49 -5.45
CA GLU A 67 -21.99 12.76 -4.74
C GLU A 67 -20.72 13.48 -5.25
N ASP A 68 -19.61 12.76 -5.37
CA ASP A 68 -18.35 13.30 -5.88
C ASP A 68 -18.50 13.77 -7.34
N LEU A 69 -19.15 13.00 -8.22
CA LEU A 69 -19.45 13.42 -9.59
C LEU A 69 -20.33 14.68 -9.66
N THR A 70 -21.31 14.82 -8.76
CA THR A 70 -22.11 16.05 -8.71
C THR A 70 -21.31 17.25 -8.19
N SER A 71 -20.40 17.04 -7.24
CA SER A 71 -19.52 18.11 -6.74
C SER A 71 -18.52 18.57 -7.82
N VAL A 72 -17.93 17.64 -8.58
CA VAL A 72 -17.02 17.96 -9.68
C VAL A 72 -17.75 18.70 -10.79
N LYS A 73 -19.01 18.33 -11.11
CA LYS A 73 -19.83 19.09 -12.07
C LYS A 73 -20.12 20.51 -11.60
N LEU A 74 -20.43 20.69 -10.31
CA LEU A 74 -20.64 22.01 -9.71
C LEU A 74 -19.36 22.85 -9.70
N GLU A 75 -18.20 22.24 -9.41
CA GLU A 75 -16.90 22.91 -9.50
C GLU A 75 -16.55 23.29 -10.94
N GLN A 76 -16.82 22.42 -11.91
CA GLN A 76 -16.61 22.70 -13.33
C GLN A 76 -17.51 23.84 -13.82
N GLU A 77 -18.77 23.89 -13.41
CA GLU A 77 -19.67 25.01 -13.68
C GLU A 77 -19.19 26.30 -13.01
N ARG A 78 -18.70 26.21 -11.77
CA ARG A 78 -18.14 27.36 -11.04
C ARG A 78 -16.89 27.93 -11.73
N VAL A 79 -15.96 27.06 -12.14
CA VAL A 79 -14.77 27.44 -12.91
C VAL A 79 -15.16 28.06 -14.26
N ARG A 80 -16.16 27.50 -14.95
CA ARG A 80 -16.70 28.10 -16.19
C ARG A 80 -17.29 29.50 -15.94
N HIS A 81 -18.00 29.70 -14.83
CA HIS A 81 -18.52 31.01 -14.45
C HIS A 81 -17.40 32.00 -14.07
N GLU A 82 -16.37 31.53 -13.37
CA GLU A 82 -15.21 32.34 -13.00
C GLU A 82 -14.42 32.76 -14.24
N ILE A 83 -14.14 31.84 -15.17
CA ILE A 83 -13.52 32.14 -16.47
C ILE A 83 -14.35 33.15 -17.26
N ARG A 84 -15.68 32.95 -17.37
CA ARG A 84 -16.55 33.95 -18.04
C ARG A 84 -16.54 35.30 -17.34
N SER A 85 -16.42 35.33 -16.02
CA SER A 85 -16.34 36.58 -15.25
C SER A 85 -15.01 37.29 -15.45
N LEU A 86 -13.89 36.54 -15.50
CA LEU A 86 -12.56 37.05 -15.79
C LEU A 86 -12.45 37.53 -17.24
N ILE A 87 -13.08 36.85 -18.20
CA ILE A 87 -13.19 37.30 -19.59
C ILE A 87 -14.03 38.59 -19.66
N ARG A 88 -15.12 38.70 -18.90
CA ARG A 88 -15.90 39.96 -18.83
C ARG A 88 -15.14 41.10 -18.15
N GLN A 89 -14.29 40.77 -17.17
CA GLN A 89 -13.48 41.75 -16.45
C GLN A 89 -12.25 42.20 -17.27
N ASN A 90 -11.70 41.31 -18.10
CA ASN A 90 -10.68 41.64 -19.09
C ASN A 90 -11.26 42.20 -20.41
N LYS A 91 -12.58 42.15 -20.62
CA LYS A 91 -13.28 42.74 -21.79
C LYS A 91 -13.31 44.27 -21.83
N GLU A 92 -12.62 44.97 -20.92
CA GLU A 92 -12.21 46.36 -21.15
C GLU A 92 -10.91 46.46 -21.99
N THR A 93 -10.36 45.34 -22.47
CA THR A 93 -9.20 45.33 -23.37
C THR A 93 -9.28 44.13 -24.32
N ASP A 94 -9.52 44.43 -25.60
CA ASP A 94 -9.38 43.59 -26.81
C ASP A 94 -10.48 42.54 -27.13
N ASP A 95 -11.29 42.88 -28.14
CA ASP A 95 -12.42 42.11 -28.70
C ASP A 95 -12.00 40.96 -29.66
N GLU A 96 -10.71 40.75 -29.94
CA GLU A 96 -10.27 39.81 -30.99
C GLU A 96 -9.96 38.37 -30.51
N THR A 97 -9.83 38.12 -29.20
CA THR A 97 -9.46 36.79 -28.67
C THR A 97 -10.65 35.89 -28.32
N VAL A 98 -11.88 36.41 -28.34
CA VAL A 98 -13.09 35.70 -27.89
C VAL A 98 -13.58 34.70 -28.92
N ASP A 99 -13.52 35.03 -30.21
CA ASP A 99 -13.97 34.13 -31.28
C ASP A 99 -13.02 32.93 -31.48
N ALA A 100 -11.74 33.06 -31.11
CA ALA A 100 -10.76 31.99 -31.20
C ALA A 100 -10.91 30.94 -30.08
N ILE A 101 -11.38 31.34 -28.90
CA ILE A 101 -11.54 30.44 -27.74
C ILE A 101 -12.87 29.69 -27.80
N ASP A 102 -13.96 30.35 -28.20
CA ASP A 102 -15.26 29.67 -28.38
C ASP A 102 -15.19 28.60 -29.49
N GLN A 103 -14.42 28.82 -30.57
CA GLN A 103 -14.19 27.79 -31.59
C GLN A 103 -13.33 26.61 -31.10
N SER A 104 -12.40 26.83 -30.17
CA SER A 104 -11.57 25.75 -29.62
C SER A 104 -12.33 24.88 -28.60
N LEU A 105 -13.29 25.46 -27.88
CA LEU A 105 -14.11 24.76 -26.89
C LEU A 105 -15.24 23.95 -27.52
N GLU A 106 -15.81 24.39 -28.65
CA GLU A 106 -16.82 23.59 -29.38
C GLU A 106 -16.19 22.43 -30.17
N ALA A 107 -14.91 22.53 -30.56
CA ALA A 107 -14.22 21.47 -31.30
C ALA A 107 -13.79 20.28 -30.43
N GLU A 108 -13.66 20.45 -29.12
CA GLU A 108 -13.31 19.36 -28.19
C GLU A 108 -14.54 18.55 -27.73
N GLU A 109 -15.76 19.02 -28.00
CA GLU A 109 -17.02 18.36 -27.57
C GLU A 109 -17.58 17.35 -28.62
N VAL A 110 -16.96 17.19 -29.80
CA VAL A 110 -17.50 16.37 -30.92
C VAL A 110 -16.51 15.33 -31.49
N ALA A 111 -15.50 14.86 -30.74
CA ALA A 111 -14.69 13.72 -31.17
C ALA A 111 -15.18 12.42 -30.50
N PRO A 112 -15.86 11.50 -31.22
CA PRO A 112 -16.21 10.20 -30.68
C PRO A 112 -14.99 9.26 -30.70
N THR A 113 -14.86 8.54 -29.60
CA THR A 113 -14.06 7.33 -29.45
C THR A 113 -14.47 6.30 -30.52
N GLU A 114 -13.58 5.98 -31.47
CA GLU A 114 -13.71 4.78 -32.30
C GLU A 114 -12.49 3.86 -32.11
N GLU A 115 -12.77 2.70 -31.52
CA GLU A 115 -11.97 1.49 -31.66
C GLU A 115 -11.96 1.05 -33.14
N SER A 116 -10.81 0.61 -33.65
CA SER A 116 -10.79 -0.32 -34.78
C SER A 116 -9.58 -1.24 -34.71
N SER A 117 -9.89 -2.54 -34.76
CA SER A 117 -8.98 -3.67 -34.82
C SER A 117 -8.73 -4.12 -36.27
N GLN A 118 -7.64 -4.90 -36.46
CA GLN A 118 -7.22 -5.72 -37.64
C GLN A 118 -6.32 -5.00 -38.66
N SER A 119 -5.33 -5.62 -39.34
CA SER A 119 -4.55 -6.86 -39.24
C SER A 119 -3.62 -6.91 -40.48
N ALA A 120 -2.36 -7.35 -40.32
CA ALA A 120 -1.39 -7.91 -41.31
C ALA A 120 -1.07 -7.13 -42.62
N THR A 121 0.18 -6.96 -43.07
CA THR A 121 1.11 -8.01 -43.55
C THR A 121 2.53 -7.43 -43.77
N ALA A 122 3.53 -8.31 -43.71
CA ALA A 122 4.98 -8.08 -43.70
C ALA A 122 5.65 -7.93 -45.10
N GLU A 123 6.96 -7.60 -45.04
CA GLU A 123 8.07 -7.59 -46.04
C GLU A 123 8.65 -6.18 -46.25
N ASP A 124 9.95 -5.89 -46.28
CA ASP A 124 11.21 -6.60 -46.04
C ASP A 124 12.32 -5.51 -45.86
N LEU A 125 13.42 -5.84 -45.19
CA LEU A 125 14.60 -5.01 -44.83
C LEU A 125 15.40 -4.49 -46.07
N PRO A 126 16.40 -3.56 -45.99
CA PRO A 126 17.38 -3.39 -44.90
C PRO A 126 17.86 -1.97 -44.53
N ASN A 127 18.45 -1.91 -43.33
CA ASN A 127 19.25 -0.83 -42.77
C ASN A 127 20.63 -0.71 -43.46
N PRO A 128 21.24 0.49 -43.55
CA PRO A 128 22.50 0.68 -42.81
C PRO A 128 22.75 2.09 -42.24
N ARG A 129 23.17 2.09 -40.95
CA ARG A 129 24.21 2.92 -40.29
C ARG A 129 24.08 4.47 -40.25
N LYS A 130 23.78 4.96 -39.03
CA LYS A 130 24.35 6.08 -38.19
C LYS A 130 25.07 7.28 -38.87
N PRO A 131 25.21 8.46 -38.19
CA PRO A 131 24.64 8.93 -36.91
C PRO A 131 24.04 10.36 -37.00
N SER A 132 23.15 10.73 -36.09
CA SER A 132 22.94 12.15 -35.77
C SER A 132 22.41 12.27 -34.36
N ASP A 133 23.21 12.92 -33.52
CA ASP A 133 22.82 13.50 -32.25
C ASP A 133 21.50 14.25 -32.39
N LYS A 134 20.56 13.94 -31.50
CA LYS A 134 19.60 14.88 -30.95
C LYS A 134 18.95 14.23 -29.74
N ALA A 135 19.35 14.76 -28.59
CA ALA A 135 18.64 14.80 -27.33
C ALA A 135 17.20 14.26 -27.39
N ASN A 136 17.01 13.02 -26.94
CA ASN A 136 15.79 12.64 -26.23
C ASN A 136 16.21 12.47 -24.78
N GLN A 137 16.13 13.57 -24.04
CA GLN A 137 15.75 13.50 -22.64
C GLN A 137 14.33 12.93 -22.65
N GLU A 138 14.19 11.62 -22.46
CA GLU A 138 12.99 11.10 -21.81
C GLU A 138 12.99 11.70 -20.40
N THR A 139 12.32 12.85 -20.28
CA THR A 139 11.89 13.37 -19.00
C THR A 139 10.93 12.35 -18.40
N ALA A 140 11.46 11.48 -17.54
CA ALA A 140 10.66 10.83 -16.51
C ALA A 140 9.81 11.91 -15.82
N PRO A 141 8.51 11.69 -15.59
CA PRO A 141 7.67 12.72 -15.02
C PRO A 141 8.16 13.00 -13.61
N THR A 142 8.54 14.25 -13.36
CA THR A 142 8.92 14.75 -12.04
C THR A 142 7.70 14.74 -11.12
N MET A 143 7.38 13.57 -10.55
CA MET A 143 6.20 13.30 -9.72
C MET A 143 6.27 13.94 -8.31
N SER A 144 7.43 14.51 -7.94
CA SER A 144 7.66 15.18 -6.65
C SER A 144 6.66 16.31 -6.35
N SER A 145 6.13 16.98 -7.38
CA SER A 145 5.09 18.02 -7.22
C SER A 145 3.74 17.46 -6.79
N GLY A 146 3.42 16.21 -7.16
CA GLY A 146 2.13 15.58 -6.86
C GLY A 146 2.01 15.19 -5.38
N THR A 147 3.09 14.69 -4.78
CA THR A 147 3.12 14.20 -3.39
C THR A 147 2.80 15.31 -2.39
N ARG A 148 3.36 16.52 -2.57
CA ARG A 148 3.06 17.68 -1.68
C ARG A 148 1.63 18.18 -1.84
N ALA A 149 1.16 18.33 -3.07
CA ALA A 149 -0.22 18.75 -3.35
C ALA A 149 -1.25 17.76 -2.77
N ASN A 150 -0.96 16.45 -2.86
CA ASN A 150 -1.79 15.41 -2.28
C ASN A 150 -1.88 15.52 -0.74
N ILE A 151 -0.77 15.81 -0.06
CA ILE A 151 -0.77 15.97 1.41
C ILE A 151 -1.64 17.16 1.83
N GLU A 152 -1.51 18.30 1.17
CA GLU A 152 -2.32 19.49 1.48
C GLU A 152 -3.82 19.23 1.27
N ALA A 153 -4.18 18.59 0.15
CA ALA A 153 -5.56 18.18 -0.11
C ALA A 153 -6.09 17.21 0.97
N LEU A 154 -5.30 16.21 1.36
CA LEU A 154 -5.68 15.24 2.39
C LEU A 154 -5.86 15.90 3.76
N GLN A 155 -5.05 16.90 4.12
CA GLN A 155 -5.20 17.64 5.37
C GLN A 155 -6.52 18.42 5.43
N ILE A 156 -6.96 19.00 4.31
CA ILE A 156 -8.25 19.70 4.19
C ILE A 156 -9.40 18.70 4.35
N VAL A 157 -9.37 17.57 3.63
CA VAL A 157 -10.41 16.53 3.72
C VAL A 157 -10.46 15.89 5.12
N LYS A 158 -9.30 15.67 5.76
CA LYS A 158 -9.21 15.09 7.12
C LYS A 158 -9.91 15.96 8.17
N ARG A 159 -9.89 17.29 8.01
CA ARG A 159 -10.60 18.23 8.89
C ARG A 159 -12.12 18.15 8.71
N ASN A 160 -12.58 17.81 7.50
CA ASN A 160 -14.00 17.74 7.14
C ASN A 160 -14.59 16.32 7.19
N ALA A 161 -13.78 15.29 7.45
CA ALA A 161 -14.22 13.90 7.49
C ALA A 161 -15.13 13.60 8.70
N GLY A 162 -16.36 13.19 8.40
CA GLY A 162 -17.43 12.94 9.39
C GLY A 162 -17.32 11.64 10.20
N THR A 163 -16.56 10.63 9.74
CA THR A 163 -16.44 9.34 10.45
C THR A 163 -15.01 9.00 10.87
N LYS A 164 -14.87 8.26 11.99
CA LYS A 164 -13.58 7.82 12.54
C LYS A 164 -12.79 6.94 11.57
N GLU A 165 -13.48 6.13 10.77
CA GLU A 165 -12.89 5.24 9.77
C GLU A 165 -12.27 6.02 8.61
N ILE A 166 -13.01 7.00 8.05
CA ILE A 166 -12.49 7.87 6.98
C ILE A 166 -11.29 8.67 7.48
N ARG A 167 -11.34 9.20 8.70
CA ARG A 167 -10.22 9.91 9.31
C ARG A 167 -8.99 9.01 9.50
N GLY A 168 -9.20 7.74 9.85
CA GLY A 168 -8.13 6.75 9.97
C GLY A 168 -7.49 6.42 8.61
N MET A 169 -8.30 6.24 7.57
CA MET A 169 -7.84 6.01 6.20
C MET A 169 -7.06 7.21 5.66
N LEU A 170 -7.58 8.43 5.82
CA LEU A 170 -6.89 9.66 5.42
C LEU A 170 -5.57 9.85 6.16
N ALA A 171 -5.53 9.55 7.47
CA ALA A 171 -4.30 9.60 8.24
C ALA A 171 -3.26 8.57 7.76
N TYR A 172 -3.71 7.40 7.31
CA TYR A 172 -2.84 6.38 6.73
C TYR A 172 -2.27 6.81 5.38
N ILE A 173 -3.11 7.31 4.47
CA ILE A 173 -2.65 7.84 3.17
C ILE A 173 -1.67 9.00 3.40
N GLN A 174 -2.02 9.96 4.25
CA GLN A 174 -1.13 11.07 4.60
C GLN A 174 0.23 10.59 5.11
N ALA A 175 0.25 9.60 6.01
CA ALA A 175 1.49 9.02 6.53
C ALA A 175 2.34 8.35 5.44
N GLN A 176 1.73 7.74 4.42
CA GLN A 176 2.44 7.17 3.29
C GLN A 176 3.08 8.26 2.42
N GLU A 177 2.34 9.33 2.13
CA GLU A 177 2.87 10.46 1.35
C GLU A 177 4.02 11.17 2.10
N GLU A 178 3.89 11.38 3.41
CA GLU A 178 4.93 11.98 4.24
C GLU A 178 6.20 11.11 4.32
N ALA A 179 6.04 9.79 4.44
CA ALA A 179 7.16 8.85 4.40
C ALA A 179 7.85 8.88 3.03
N LEU A 180 7.09 8.94 1.94
CA LEU A 180 7.65 9.05 0.60
C LEU A 180 8.40 10.38 0.40
N LEU A 181 7.84 11.51 0.81
CA LEU A 181 8.54 12.81 0.76
C LEU A 181 9.82 12.84 1.57
N TYR A 182 9.85 12.16 2.72
CA TYR A 182 11.07 12.03 3.50
C TYR A 182 12.13 11.24 2.72
N LEU A 183 11.75 10.12 2.10
CA LEU A 183 12.67 9.34 1.28
C LEU A 183 13.12 10.12 0.03
N GLU A 184 12.23 10.85 -0.64
CA GLU A 184 12.61 11.72 -1.77
C GLU A 184 13.68 12.73 -1.36
N ARG A 185 13.53 13.35 -0.19
CA ARG A 185 14.55 14.26 0.36
C ARG A 185 15.86 13.54 0.70
N LEU A 186 15.78 12.35 1.29
CA LEU A 186 16.94 11.54 1.68
C LEU A 186 17.77 11.06 0.48
N TYR A 187 17.10 10.69 -0.61
CA TYR A 187 17.71 10.27 -1.87
C TYR A 187 17.96 11.43 -2.84
N GLU A 188 17.76 12.67 -2.39
CA GLU A 188 17.98 13.87 -3.20
C GLU A 188 17.21 13.86 -4.53
N GLY A 189 16.02 13.24 -4.54
CA GLY A 189 15.16 13.10 -5.72
C GLY A 189 15.58 12.00 -6.71
N LYS A 190 16.62 11.22 -6.43
CA LYS A 190 17.12 10.12 -7.29
C LYS A 190 16.52 8.77 -6.89
N LEU A 191 15.21 8.75 -6.71
CA LEU A 191 14.48 7.52 -6.40
C LEU A 191 13.33 7.35 -7.38
N ASP A 192 13.07 6.09 -7.71
CA ASP A 192 11.81 5.64 -8.30
C ASP A 192 11.03 4.83 -7.25
N TYR A 193 9.71 4.82 -7.34
CA TYR A 193 8.89 4.03 -6.43
C TYR A 193 7.66 3.42 -7.08
N VAL A 194 7.26 2.27 -6.57
CA VAL A 194 6.03 1.56 -6.97
C VAL A 194 5.20 1.28 -5.72
N ARG A 195 3.90 1.62 -5.76
CA ARG A 195 2.99 1.47 -4.61
C ARG A 195 2.30 0.11 -4.58
N GLY A 196 1.99 -0.36 -3.37
CA GLY A 196 1.12 -1.50 -3.11
C GLY A 196 1.64 -2.84 -3.64
N VAL A 197 2.96 -2.99 -3.72
CA VAL A 197 3.63 -4.13 -4.35
C VAL A 197 3.53 -5.36 -3.48
N ARG A 198 3.29 -6.51 -4.10
CA ARG A 198 3.36 -7.80 -3.43
C ARG A 198 4.79 -8.31 -3.45
N VAL A 199 5.31 -8.68 -2.28
CA VAL A 199 6.63 -9.28 -2.10
C VAL A 199 6.41 -10.67 -1.49
N GLY A 200 6.53 -11.70 -2.31
CA GLY A 200 6.13 -13.06 -1.93
C GLY A 200 4.65 -13.16 -1.54
N ARG A 201 4.39 -13.51 -0.28
CA ARG A 201 3.03 -13.63 0.26
C ARG A 201 2.51 -12.34 0.89
N GLU A 202 3.40 -11.41 1.19
CA GLU A 202 3.11 -10.17 1.91
C GLU A 202 2.97 -8.98 0.95
N ARG A 203 2.42 -7.88 1.44
CA ARG A 203 2.32 -6.62 0.70
C ARG A 203 3.22 -5.58 1.34
N ALA A 204 4.01 -4.89 0.52
CA ALA A 204 4.68 -3.66 0.90
C ALA A 204 3.79 -2.48 0.50
N ASP A 205 3.82 -1.42 1.29
CA ASP A 205 3.10 -0.19 0.97
C ASP A 205 3.72 0.49 -0.26
N PHE A 206 5.04 0.47 -0.36
CA PHE A 206 5.76 0.79 -1.58
C PHE A 206 7.17 0.21 -1.60
N ILE A 207 7.67 0.00 -2.82
CA ILE A 207 9.05 -0.37 -3.10
C ILE A 207 9.75 0.86 -3.65
N VAL A 208 10.92 1.19 -3.12
CA VAL A 208 11.75 2.30 -3.57
C VAL A 208 13.00 1.73 -4.21
N THR A 209 13.29 2.15 -5.44
CA THR A 209 14.51 1.81 -6.14
C THR A 209 15.39 3.04 -6.25
N SER A 210 16.59 2.96 -5.67
CA SER A 210 17.66 3.94 -5.89
C SER A 210 18.30 3.76 -7.25
N ASP A 211 18.58 4.88 -7.93
CA ASP A 211 19.51 4.93 -9.06
C ASP A 211 20.97 5.12 -8.63
N THR A 212 21.21 5.27 -7.32
CA THR A 212 22.54 5.56 -6.77
C THR A 212 23.13 4.33 -6.09
N ASP A 213 24.41 4.06 -6.36
CA ASP A 213 25.16 2.92 -5.80
C ASP A 213 25.36 3.02 -4.27
N ASP A 214 25.22 4.21 -3.69
CA ASP A 214 25.44 4.48 -2.26
C ASP A 214 24.21 4.19 -1.38
N MET A 215 23.03 3.98 -1.99
CA MET A 215 21.79 3.77 -1.26
C MET A 215 21.09 2.47 -1.69
N PRO A 216 20.65 1.63 -0.73
CA PRO A 216 19.99 0.37 -1.07
C PRO A 216 18.57 0.62 -1.56
N HIS A 217 18.04 -0.32 -2.36
CA HIS A 217 16.61 -0.34 -2.62
C HIS A 217 15.84 -0.65 -1.32
N LEU A 218 14.64 -0.08 -1.15
CA LEU A 218 13.86 -0.19 0.08
C LEU A 218 12.53 -0.91 -0.17
N ALA A 219 12.14 -1.76 0.77
CA ALA A 219 10.77 -2.24 0.86
C ALA A 219 10.11 -1.61 2.08
N VAL A 220 9.06 -0.82 1.88
CA VAL A 220 8.52 0.06 2.93
C VAL A 220 7.13 -0.38 3.37
N ASP A 221 6.92 -0.45 4.68
CA ASP A 221 5.62 -0.60 5.34
C ASP A 221 5.35 0.61 6.25
N VAL A 222 4.17 1.21 6.14
CA VAL A 222 3.76 2.35 6.96
C VAL A 222 2.65 1.89 7.91
N ALA A 223 2.93 1.96 9.20
CA ALA A 223 2.02 1.52 10.26
C ALA A 223 1.56 2.71 11.10
N THR A 224 0.33 3.18 10.88
CA THR A 224 -0.26 4.22 11.75
C THR A 224 -0.70 3.65 13.09
N LEU A 225 -0.40 4.37 14.17
CA LEU A 225 -0.77 4.03 15.54
C LEU A 225 -2.05 4.74 16.00
N SER A 226 -2.61 5.60 15.14
CA SER A 226 -3.80 6.41 15.47
C SER A 226 -5.05 5.55 15.59
N GLY A 227 -5.86 5.80 16.62
CA GLY A 227 -7.14 5.12 16.84
C GLY A 227 -7.03 3.67 17.32
N LEU A 228 -5.82 3.16 17.60
CA LEU A 228 -5.58 1.80 18.07
C LEU A 228 -5.64 1.68 19.60
N THR A 229 -5.95 0.48 20.09
CA THR A 229 -5.80 0.12 21.50
C THR A 229 -4.38 -0.39 21.79
N THR A 230 -3.98 -0.43 23.06
CA THR A 230 -2.64 -0.92 23.48
C THR A 230 -2.36 -2.35 22.98
N THR A 231 -3.34 -3.26 23.10
CA THR A 231 -3.23 -4.64 22.60
C THR A 231 -3.01 -4.69 21.09
N VAL A 232 -3.67 -3.80 20.34
CA VAL A 232 -3.53 -3.74 18.88
C VAL A 232 -2.18 -3.15 18.49
N VAL A 233 -1.66 -2.15 19.22
CA VAL A 233 -0.31 -1.61 19.00
C VAL A 233 0.75 -2.70 19.19
N ARG A 234 0.70 -3.47 20.28
CA ARG A 234 1.63 -4.59 20.52
C ARG A 234 1.60 -5.59 19.35
N ARG A 235 0.40 -6.00 18.93
CA ARG A 235 0.24 -6.92 17.80
C ARG A 235 0.80 -6.34 16.51
N ARG A 236 0.53 -5.06 16.23
CA ARG A 236 0.98 -4.37 15.00
C ARG A 236 2.50 -4.28 14.93
N VAL A 237 3.16 -3.97 16.05
CA VAL A 237 4.63 -3.94 16.12
C VAL A 237 5.22 -5.30 15.77
N LEU A 238 4.76 -6.37 16.42
CA LEU A 238 5.25 -7.73 16.17
C LEU A 238 4.98 -8.17 14.72
N GLN A 239 3.80 -7.85 14.19
CA GLN A 239 3.45 -8.17 12.80
C GLN A 239 4.35 -7.45 11.80
N ALA A 240 4.64 -6.16 12.01
CA ALA A 240 5.50 -5.41 11.10
C ALA A 240 6.95 -5.91 11.14
N ILE A 241 7.47 -6.26 12.31
CA ILE A 241 8.81 -6.84 12.45
C ILE A 241 8.89 -8.21 11.74
N GLU A 242 7.88 -9.07 11.92
CA GLU A 242 7.83 -10.35 11.22
C GLU A 242 7.65 -10.19 9.70
N TRP A 243 6.88 -9.18 9.28
CA TRP A 243 6.79 -8.76 7.89
C TRP A 243 8.16 -8.37 7.35
N ALA A 244 8.94 -7.52 8.04
CA ALA A 244 10.25 -7.08 7.57
C ALA A 244 11.21 -8.26 7.40
N ARG A 245 11.18 -9.24 8.31
CA ARG A 245 11.95 -10.48 8.16
C ARG A 245 11.55 -11.22 6.89
N THR A 246 10.27 -11.47 6.70
CA THR A 246 9.74 -12.19 5.53
C THR A 246 10.01 -11.44 4.23
N ALA A 247 9.86 -10.11 4.24
CA ALA A 247 10.09 -9.23 3.10
C ALA A 247 11.56 -9.29 2.68
N SER A 248 12.52 -9.23 3.60
CA SER A 248 13.94 -9.32 3.27
C SER A 248 14.31 -10.63 2.55
N TYR A 249 13.80 -11.77 3.01
CA TYR A 249 14.01 -13.05 2.33
C TYR A 249 13.34 -13.09 0.94
N SER A 250 12.14 -12.55 0.84
CA SER A 250 11.34 -12.60 -0.38
C SER A 250 11.88 -11.66 -1.46
N THR A 251 12.32 -10.46 -1.09
CA THR A 251 12.91 -9.51 -2.03
C THR A 251 14.23 -10.01 -2.61
N HIS A 252 15.08 -10.63 -1.77
CA HIS A 252 16.33 -11.24 -2.24
C HIS A 252 16.08 -12.31 -3.31
N LYS A 253 15.01 -13.10 -3.12
CA LYS A 253 14.62 -14.17 -4.05
C LYS A 253 13.97 -13.64 -5.34
N GLU A 254 13.15 -12.60 -5.25
CA GLU A 254 12.31 -12.13 -6.37
C GLU A 254 13.02 -11.08 -7.25
N PHE A 255 13.84 -10.22 -6.67
CA PHE A 255 14.42 -9.06 -7.36
C PHE A 255 15.93 -9.14 -7.57
N ASN A 256 16.60 -10.24 -7.15
CA ASN A 256 18.05 -10.45 -7.29
C ASN A 256 18.92 -9.28 -6.81
N GLY A 257 18.45 -8.53 -5.81
CA GLY A 257 19.14 -7.37 -5.24
C GLY A 257 18.85 -7.22 -3.75
N PRO A 258 19.76 -6.62 -2.95
CA PRO A 258 19.54 -6.43 -1.54
C PRO A 258 18.53 -5.29 -1.32
N PHE A 259 17.29 -5.65 -1.00
CA PHE A 259 16.33 -4.68 -0.47
C PHE A 259 16.44 -4.63 1.04
N ARG A 260 16.44 -3.42 1.57
CA ARG A 260 16.31 -3.19 3.01
C ARG A 260 14.84 -2.94 3.38
N PRO A 261 14.23 -3.78 4.23
CA PRO A 261 12.92 -3.48 4.79
C PRO A 261 12.97 -2.23 5.68
N VAL A 262 12.00 -1.34 5.52
CA VAL A 262 11.83 -0.12 6.29
C VAL A 262 10.41 -0.07 6.85
N ILE A 263 10.27 0.15 8.14
CA ILE A 263 8.96 0.28 8.80
C ILE A 263 8.84 1.69 9.37
N PHE A 264 7.83 2.44 8.95
CA PHE A 264 7.45 3.71 9.57
C PHE A 264 6.28 3.51 10.52
N PHE A 265 6.53 3.53 11.82
CA PHE A 265 5.47 3.66 12.81
C PHE A 265 5.11 5.12 13.01
N VAL A 266 3.88 5.51 12.62
CA VAL A 266 3.43 6.90 12.65
C VAL A 266 2.44 7.11 13.79
N SER A 267 2.85 7.92 14.77
CA SER A 267 2.04 8.32 15.92
C SER A 267 1.33 9.67 15.67
N PRO A 268 0.09 9.87 16.14
CA PRO A 268 -0.66 11.11 15.90
C PRO A 268 -0.09 12.33 16.65
N ASP A 269 -0.36 13.54 16.14
CA ASP A 269 0.15 14.84 16.62
C ASP A 269 -0.19 15.16 18.09
N LEU A 270 -1.43 14.84 18.48
CA LEU A 270 -1.98 15.21 19.79
C LEU A 270 -2.39 13.93 20.55
N GLN A 271 -1.82 13.76 21.75
CA GLN A 271 -2.28 12.91 22.86
C GLN A 271 -1.87 11.43 23.01
N ASN A 272 -0.98 10.82 22.23
CA ASN A 272 -0.62 9.40 22.49
C ASN A 272 0.87 9.13 22.76
N SER A 273 1.47 9.86 23.71
CA SER A 273 2.74 9.45 24.31
C SER A 273 2.66 8.00 24.79
N LYS A 274 1.58 7.60 25.49
CA LYS A 274 1.42 6.23 25.99
C LYS A 274 1.47 5.13 24.91
N LEU A 275 0.85 5.33 23.75
CA LEU A 275 0.90 4.33 22.67
C LEU A 275 2.25 4.35 21.96
N ARG A 276 2.86 5.52 21.79
CA ARG A 276 4.21 5.65 21.25
C ARG A 276 5.24 5.01 22.17
N ASP A 277 5.16 5.26 23.48
CA ASP A 277 6.04 4.70 24.51
C ASP A 277 5.81 3.19 24.65
N LEU A 278 4.57 2.72 24.45
CA LEU A 278 4.29 1.30 24.31
C LEU A 278 4.96 0.74 23.05
N ALA A 279 4.75 1.33 21.87
CA ALA A 279 5.36 0.88 20.63
C ALA A 279 6.89 0.86 20.73
N PHE A 280 7.49 1.90 21.30
CA PHE A 280 8.92 1.97 21.61
C PHE A 280 9.38 0.78 22.44
N ARG A 281 8.74 0.51 23.59
CA ARG A 281 9.09 -0.64 24.44
C ARG A 281 8.91 -1.97 23.74
N GLU A 282 7.86 -2.14 22.93
CA GLU A 282 7.63 -3.38 22.19
C GLU A 282 8.66 -3.56 21.06
N ILE A 283 9.08 -2.48 20.40
CA ILE A 283 10.15 -2.49 19.40
C ILE A 283 11.47 -2.84 20.09
N GLU A 284 11.83 -2.13 21.17
CA GLU A 284 13.04 -2.43 21.95
C GLU A 284 13.04 -3.86 22.48
N GLN A 285 11.90 -4.37 22.95
CA GLN A 285 11.80 -5.75 23.42
C GLN A 285 11.98 -6.73 22.27
N ALA A 286 11.35 -6.50 21.13
CA ALA A 286 11.48 -7.35 19.94
C ALA A 286 12.91 -7.32 19.37
N LEU A 287 13.58 -6.17 19.43
CA LEU A 287 14.99 -5.98 19.04
C LEU A 287 15.98 -6.34 20.17
N GLY A 288 15.51 -6.56 21.39
CA GLY A 288 16.31 -6.85 22.58
C GLY A 288 16.43 -8.36 22.88
N VAL A 289 15.69 -9.20 22.16
CA VAL A 289 15.83 -10.66 22.22
C VAL A 289 17.18 -11.04 21.60
N ARG A 290 18.20 -11.18 22.46
CA ARG A 290 19.65 -11.36 22.28
C ARG A 290 20.28 -12.07 21.06
N ASP A 291 19.56 -12.52 20.05
CA ASP A 291 20.12 -13.20 18.85
C ASP A 291 20.07 -12.38 17.54
N LEU A 292 19.87 -11.05 17.61
CA LEU A 292 19.73 -10.21 16.40
C LEU A 292 21.02 -9.92 15.64
N ALA A 293 22.20 -10.15 16.22
CA ALA A 293 23.46 -9.91 15.52
C ALA A 293 23.69 -10.92 14.37
N ASP A 294 23.18 -12.14 14.51
CA ASP A 294 23.48 -13.25 13.59
C ASP A 294 22.25 -13.80 12.83
N GLY A 295 21.02 -13.48 13.25
CA GLY A 295 19.80 -14.12 12.72
C GLY A 295 18.73 -13.21 12.09
N VAL A 296 18.87 -11.88 12.20
CA VAL A 296 17.85 -10.94 11.70
C VAL A 296 18.39 -10.13 10.53
N PRO A 297 17.69 -10.11 9.38
CA PRO A 297 18.14 -9.34 8.23
C PRO A 297 18.24 -7.83 8.55
N PRO A 298 19.14 -7.10 7.88
CA PRO A 298 19.25 -5.66 8.04
C PRO A 298 17.90 -5.01 7.74
N MET A 299 17.37 -4.24 8.68
CA MET A 299 16.10 -3.52 8.57
C MET A 299 16.19 -2.16 9.22
N THR A 300 15.29 -1.24 8.88
CA THR A 300 15.20 0.09 9.52
C THR A 300 13.81 0.26 10.09
N ILE A 301 13.74 0.62 11.37
CA ILE A 301 12.48 0.94 12.05
C ILE A 301 12.54 2.41 12.45
N ILE A 302 11.54 3.18 12.03
CA ILE A 302 11.41 4.60 12.34
C ILE A 302 10.09 4.79 13.07
N LEU A 303 10.15 5.21 14.33
CA LEU A 303 8.99 5.64 15.11
C LEU A 303 8.92 7.16 15.11
N VAL A 304 7.98 7.72 14.37
CA VAL A 304 7.86 9.16 14.12
C VAL A 304 6.48 9.69 14.50
N ARG A 305 6.41 10.95 14.90
CA ARG A 305 5.13 11.69 15.07
C ARG A 305 4.69 12.23 13.70
N SER A 306 3.40 12.32 13.41
CA SER A 306 2.92 12.74 12.09
C SER A 306 3.44 14.12 11.67
N ASP A 307 3.48 15.11 12.56
CA ASP A 307 4.15 16.41 12.33
C ASP A 307 5.70 16.37 12.33
N GLY A 308 6.30 15.19 12.50
CA GLY A 308 7.72 15.00 12.72
C GLY A 308 8.54 14.74 11.47
N PHE A 309 7.90 14.35 10.36
CA PHE A 309 8.59 13.95 9.13
C PHE A 309 9.47 15.05 8.55
N ASP A 310 9.07 16.32 8.65
CA ASP A 310 9.86 17.43 8.11
C ASP A 310 11.20 17.62 8.81
N THR A 311 11.26 17.28 10.09
CA THR A 311 12.44 17.43 10.96
C THR A 311 13.23 16.14 11.14
N LEU A 312 12.74 15.03 10.58
CA LEU A 312 13.42 13.74 10.65
C LEU A 312 14.82 13.86 10.01
N PRO A 313 15.89 13.35 10.66
CA PRO A 313 17.24 13.55 10.16
C PRO A 313 17.43 12.85 8.81
N LEU A 314 18.02 13.57 7.85
CA LEU A 314 18.38 13.02 6.53
C LEU A 314 19.70 12.23 6.62
N ASP A 315 19.73 11.21 7.48
CA ASP A 315 20.91 10.39 7.72
C ASP A 315 20.83 9.08 6.93
N LYS A 316 21.60 9.00 5.84
CA LYS A 316 21.71 7.81 4.98
C LYS A 316 22.24 6.59 5.74
N SER A 317 23.00 6.77 6.83
CA SER A 317 23.56 5.67 7.62
C SER A 317 22.49 4.79 8.27
N LEU A 318 21.28 5.32 8.46
CA LEU A 318 20.11 4.59 8.94
C LEU A 318 19.71 3.43 8.00
N PHE A 319 20.15 3.45 6.75
CA PHE A 319 19.75 2.52 5.70
C PHE A 319 20.91 1.69 5.15
N THR A 320 22.16 2.02 5.41
CA THR A 320 23.32 1.32 4.81
C THR A 320 24.02 0.33 5.75
N GLY A 321 23.73 0.37 7.06
CA GLY A 321 24.37 -0.52 8.03
C GLY A 321 23.98 -2.00 7.93
N PRO A 322 24.84 -2.96 8.33
CA PRO A 322 24.56 -4.40 8.25
C PRO A 322 23.59 -4.91 9.33
N HIS A 323 23.29 -4.07 10.33
CA HIS A 323 22.45 -4.44 11.47
C HIS A 323 21.11 -3.71 11.42
N PRO A 324 20.08 -4.27 12.09
CA PRO A 324 18.84 -3.56 12.36
C PRO A 324 19.10 -2.19 12.99
N THR A 325 18.42 -1.17 12.49
CA THR A 325 18.53 0.21 12.98
C THR A 325 17.18 0.67 13.47
N PHE A 326 17.14 1.26 14.66
CA PHE A 326 15.91 1.83 15.24
C PHE A 326 16.13 3.30 15.55
N LEU A 327 15.25 4.15 15.00
CA LEU A 327 15.20 5.58 15.27
C LEU A 327 13.84 5.93 15.87
N GLN A 328 13.85 6.55 17.04
CA GLN A 328 12.69 7.25 17.56
C GLN A 328 12.87 8.75 17.33
N TRP A 329 11.90 9.38 16.68
CA TRP A 329 11.92 10.81 16.41
C TRP A 329 10.66 11.51 16.88
N THR A 330 10.88 12.60 17.61
CA THR A 330 9.82 13.50 18.03
C THR A 330 10.27 14.89 17.63
N ALA A 331 9.52 15.56 16.74
CA ALA A 331 9.82 16.93 16.39
C ALA A 331 9.97 17.75 17.69
N THR A 332 11.09 18.45 17.81
CA THR A 332 11.28 19.46 18.84
C THR A 332 10.11 20.43 18.70
N PRO A 333 9.37 20.76 19.78
CA PRO A 333 8.31 21.75 19.65
C PRO A 333 8.95 22.99 19.03
N ARG A 334 8.46 23.43 17.86
CA ARG A 334 8.74 24.78 17.37
C ARG A 334 8.44 25.68 18.55
N ALA A 335 9.47 26.33 19.10
CA ALA A 335 9.25 27.42 20.03
C ALA A 335 8.23 28.31 19.32
N ALA A 336 7.07 28.50 19.94
CA ALA A 336 6.04 29.36 19.37
C ALA A 336 6.75 30.68 19.02
N ASP A 337 6.78 31.01 17.74
CA ASP A 337 7.36 32.26 17.26
C ASP A 337 6.74 33.39 18.10
N GLN A 338 7.61 34.08 18.84
CA GLN A 338 7.29 35.31 19.57
C GLN A 338 7.22 36.48 18.59
#